data_AF-A0A354XXD2-F1
#
_entry.id   AF-A0A354XXD2-F1
#
_cell.length_a   1.000
_cell.length_b   1.000
_cell.length_c   1.000
_cell.angle_alpha   90.00
_cell.angle_beta   90.00
_cell.angle_gamma   90.00
#
_symmetry.space_group_name_H-M   'P 1'
#
loop_
_entity.id
_entity.type
_entity.pdbx_description
1 polymer ?
#
loop_
_entity_poly.entity_id
_entity_poly.type
_entity_poly.pdbx_seq_one_letter_code
_entity_poly.pdbx_strand_id
1 'polypeptide(L)'
;VSQSVIGRWVGFQQKLARNWTRIDSHRGYYGISMTELQQAYRLYALALSGNTELGAMNRMREIADLNLQAKWRLAAAYALAGKPDVANSLVFNASDAVEDYRSNNDTYGSPARDKAMIMQTYLLLGNIEKALQLAPGVSRALSSDYISTQTVAFGLMAMAQLAEKMGSGNIDVDWTLNGKKMAAVNTPHAFHQVDLKTAPNQSVQISNKGKGKVYARLTAFMQPLVDTLRAAEGSLRLSVNYLDAAGKPLDVKSLKQGTEFTAVVTVRNSVEQSFTDLALLQVFPSGWEIFNERLTGT
;
A
#
# COMPACT_ATOMS: atom_id res chain seq x y z
N VAL A 1 -19.19 7.80 9.33
CA VAL A 1 -19.82 6.49 9.03
C VAL A 1 -20.95 6.27 10.02
N SER A 2 -22.10 5.72 9.62
CA SER A 2 -23.21 5.51 10.55
C SER A 2 -22.91 4.39 11.55
N GLN A 3 -23.41 4.54 12.78
CA GLN A 3 -23.25 3.52 13.83
C GLN A 3 -23.84 2.17 13.43
N SER A 4 -24.91 2.16 12.64
CA SER A 4 -25.53 0.93 12.13
C SER A 4 -24.64 0.17 11.13
N VAL A 5 -23.84 0.87 10.32
CA VAL A 5 -22.87 0.22 9.42
C VAL A 5 -21.73 -0.37 10.23
N ILE A 6 -21.19 0.39 11.19
CA ILE A 6 -20.12 -0.10 12.08
C ILE A 6 -20.62 -1.30 12.90
N GLY A 7 -21.80 -1.24 13.49
CA GLY A 7 -22.36 -2.34 14.28
C GLY A 7 -22.55 -3.63 13.48
N ARG A 8 -23.05 -3.53 12.23
CA ARG A 8 -23.15 -4.70 11.34
C ARG A 8 -21.79 -5.27 10.96
N TRP A 9 -20.82 -4.39 10.68
CA TRP A 9 -19.44 -4.80 10.39
C TRP A 9 -18.80 -5.50 11.59
N VAL A 10 -18.92 -4.95 12.81
CA VAL A 10 -18.43 -5.56 14.05
C VAL A 10 -19.04 -6.94 14.23
N GLY A 11 -20.37 -7.06 14.18
CA GLY A 11 -21.06 -8.34 14.34
C GLY A 11 -20.61 -9.40 13.32
N PHE A 12 -20.42 -8.99 12.06
CA PHE A 12 -19.88 -9.87 11.02
C PHE A 12 -18.44 -10.31 11.33
N GLN A 13 -17.55 -9.39 11.70
CA GLN A 13 -16.16 -9.71 12.03
C GLN A 13 -16.06 -10.59 13.29
N GLN A 14 -16.86 -10.33 14.33
CA GLN A 14 -16.87 -11.18 15.53
C GLN A 14 -17.32 -12.60 15.21
N LYS A 15 -18.38 -12.76 14.39
CA LYS A 15 -18.83 -14.09 13.93
C LYS A 15 -17.72 -14.83 13.20
N LEU A 16 -17.04 -14.16 12.26
CA LEU A 16 -15.91 -14.77 11.55
C LEU A 16 -14.73 -15.08 12.47
N ALA A 17 -14.40 -14.20 13.42
CA ALA A 17 -13.29 -14.40 14.34
C ALA A 17 -13.51 -15.62 15.25
N ARG A 18 -14.73 -15.81 15.74
CA ARG A 18 -15.09 -16.92 16.64
C ARG A 18 -15.16 -18.27 15.91
N ASN A 19 -15.57 -18.25 14.65
CA ASN A 19 -15.72 -19.45 13.81
C ASN A 19 -14.49 -19.74 12.95
N TRP A 20 -13.44 -18.93 13.03
CA TRP A 20 -12.23 -19.16 12.26
C TRP A 20 -11.55 -20.47 12.66
N THR A 21 -11.15 -21.24 11.64
CA THR A 21 -10.38 -22.47 11.76
C THR A 21 -9.10 -22.33 10.96
N ARG A 22 -7.98 -22.78 11.54
CA ARG A 22 -6.67 -22.77 10.87
C ARG A 22 -6.61 -23.74 9.69
N ILE A 23 -7.24 -24.91 9.86
CA ILE A 23 -7.13 -26.02 8.92
C ILE A 23 -8.20 -25.88 7.84
N ASP A 24 -7.74 -25.79 6.60
CA ASP A 24 -8.52 -26.00 5.38
C ASP A 24 -7.78 -27.07 4.57
N SER A 25 -8.42 -28.21 4.34
CA SER A 25 -7.82 -29.38 3.68
C SER A 25 -7.31 -29.10 2.26
N HIS A 26 -7.69 -27.97 1.67
CA HIS A 26 -7.30 -27.57 0.31
C HIS A 26 -6.12 -26.60 0.28
N ARG A 27 -5.58 -26.18 1.43
CA ARG A 27 -4.52 -25.16 1.51
C ARG A 27 -3.19 -25.76 1.98
N GLY A 28 -2.14 -25.58 1.17
CA GLY A 28 -0.76 -25.82 1.60
C GLY A 28 -0.26 -24.76 2.60
N TYR A 29 0.99 -24.88 3.03
CA TYR A 29 1.61 -23.99 4.03
C TYR A 29 1.42 -22.49 3.72
N TYR A 30 1.61 -22.09 2.47
CA TYR A 30 1.39 -20.72 2.03
C TYR A 30 -0.08 -20.28 2.17
N GLY A 31 -1.04 -21.15 1.85
CA GLY A 31 -2.46 -20.83 2.01
C GLY A 31 -2.84 -20.68 3.48
N ILE A 32 -2.25 -21.49 4.37
CA ILE A 32 -2.47 -21.41 5.82
C ILE A 32 -1.97 -20.06 6.34
N SER A 33 -0.75 -19.64 5.99
CA SER A 33 -0.20 -18.35 6.46
C SER A 33 -1.05 -17.15 6.04
N MET A 34 -1.66 -17.18 4.86
CA MET A 34 -2.60 -16.13 4.42
C MET A 34 -3.86 -16.08 5.31
N THR A 35 -4.46 -17.24 5.63
CA THR A 35 -5.65 -17.29 6.50
C THR A 35 -5.35 -16.85 7.93
N GLU A 36 -4.17 -17.18 8.44
CA GLU A 36 -3.69 -16.73 9.74
C GLU A 36 -3.55 -15.20 9.75
N LEU A 37 -2.90 -14.62 8.74
CA LEU A 37 -2.74 -13.16 8.66
C LEU A 37 -4.09 -12.43 8.55
N GLN A 38 -5.04 -12.96 7.77
CA GLN A 38 -6.40 -12.42 7.69
C GLN A 38 -7.11 -12.45 9.06
N GLN A 39 -6.98 -13.54 9.82
CA GLN A 39 -7.55 -13.64 11.15
C GLN A 39 -6.88 -12.67 12.14
N ALA A 40 -5.54 -12.60 12.18
CA ALA A 40 -4.86 -11.63 13.03
C ALA A 40 -5.25 -10.19 12.68
N TYR A 41 -5.40 -9.88 11.39
CA TYR A 41 -5.83 -8.57 10.94
C TYR A 41 -7.27 -8.25 11.37
N ARG A 42 -8.18 -9.22 11.29
CA ARG A 42 -9.55 -9.12 11.82
C ARG A 42 -9.56 -8.82 13.32
N LEU A 43 -8.77 -9.56 14.09
CA LEU A 43 -8.64 -9.37 15.54
C LEU A 43 -8.06 -7.99 15.88
N TYR A 44 -7.06 -7.54 15.13
CA TYR A 44 -6.53 -6.19 15.23
C TYR A 44 -7.60 -5.13 14.96
N ALA A 45 -8.39 -5.27 13.88
CA ALA A 45 -9.40 -4.28 13.51
C ALA A 45 -10.54 -4.22 14.55
N LEU A 46 -10.92 -5.38 15.09
CA LEU A 46 -11.87 -5.47 16.21
C LEU A 46 -11.33 -4.77 17.46
N ALA A 47 -10.08 -5.03 17.86
CA ALA A 47 -9.43 -4.36 18.98
C ALA A 47 -9.31 -2.84 18.77
N LEU A 48 -8.94 -2.41 17.56
CA LEU A 48 -8.87 -0.99 17.18
C LEU A 48 -10.23 -0.30 17.31
N SER A 49 -11.32 -1.00 17.02
CA SER A 49 -12.68 -0.49 17.17
C SER A 49 -13.23 -0.53 18.60
N GLY A 50 -12.46 -1.02 19.57
CA GLY A 50 -12.90 -1.24 20.95
C GLY A 50 -13.75 -2.49 21.17
N ASN A 51 -13.92 -3.35 20.16
CA ASN A 51 -14.73 -4.57 20.21
C ASN A 51 -13.85 -5.83 20.26
N THR A 52 -12.88 -5.83 21.17
CA THR A 52 -11.85 -6.88 21.27
C THR A 52 -12.44 -8.28 21.48
N GLU A 53 -11.99 -9.25 20.69
CA GLU A 53 -12.35 -10.68 20.80
C GLU A 53 -11.24 -11.49 21.48
N LEU A 54 -11.05 -11.30 22.80
CA LEU A 54 -9.96 -11.92 23.55
C LEU A 54 -9.94 -13.45 23.46
N GLY A 55 -11.10 -14.11 23.44
CA GLY A 55 -11.17 -15.57 23.31
C GLY A 55 -10.59 -16.07 21.99
N ALA A 56 -10.89 -15.38 20.89
CA ALA A 56 -10.35 -15.72 19.57
C ALA A 56 -8.85 -15.36 19.45
N MET A 57 -8.42 -14.27 20.08
CA MET A 57 -6.99 -13.93 20.19
C MET A 57 -6.20 -15.00 20.94
N ASN A 58 -6.71 -15.44 22.09
CA ASN A 58 -6.06 -16.48 22.89
C ASN A 58 -5.98 -17.80 22.12
N ARG A 59 -7.06 -18.22 21.45
CA ARG A 59 -7.04 -19.43 20.60
C ARG A 59 -5.94 -19.36 19.54
N MET A 60 -5.78 -18.21 18.89
CA MET A 60 -4.77 -18.00 17.87
C MET A 60 -3.35 -17.97 18.45
N ARG A 61 -3.17 -17.42 19.65
CA ARG A 61 -1.89 -17.38 20.38
C ARG A 61 -1.37 -18.78 20.71
N GLU A 62 -2.26 -19.75 20.96
CA GLU A 62 -1.87 -21.14 21.27
C GLU A 62 -1.36 -21.92 20.04
N ILE A 63 -1.34 -21.33 18.84
CA ILE A 63 -0.78 -21.96 17.63
C ILE A 63 0.75 -21.85 17.69
N ALA A 64 1.42 -22.97 17.97
CA ALA A 64 2.88 -23.02 18.15
C ALA A 64 3.67 -22.54 16.92
N ASP A 65 3.23 -22.93 15.72
CA ASP A 65 3.84 -22.64 14.43
C ASP A 65 3.14 -21.49 13.69
N LEU A 66 2.58 -20.53 14.44
CA LEU A 66 1.89 -19.37 13.86
C LEU A 66 2.83 -18.58 12.94
N ASN A 67 2.36 -18.28 11.72
CA ASN A 67 3.09 -17.47 10.76
C ASN A 67 3.59 -16.15 11.36
N LEU A 68 4.80 -15.74 10.99
CA LEU A 68 5.48 -14.58 11.56
C LEU A 68 4.68 -13.29 11.40
N GLN A 69 4.14 -13.01 10.21
CA GLN A 69 3.35 -11.81 9.95
C GLN A 69 2.06 -11.81 10.78
N ALA A 70 1.39 -12.96 10.88
CA ALA A 70 0.20 -13.11 11.71
C ALA A 70 0.51 -12.93 13.21
N LYS A 71 1.65 -13.43 13.68
CA LYS A 71 2.14 -13.28 15.06
C LYS A 71 2.35 -11.80 15.43
N TRP A 72 3.06 -11.05 14.58
CA TRP A 72 3.23 -9.60 14.78
C TRP A 72 1.89 -8.85 14.78
N ARG A 73 0.99 -9.19 13.85
CA ARG A 73 -0.31 -8.52 13.80
C ARG A 73 -1.21 -8.86 14.99
N LEU A 74 -1.14 -10.08 15.51
CA LEU A 74 -1.83 -10.50 16.73
C LEU A 74 -1.26 -9.77 17.96
N ALA A 75 0.06 -9.55 18.02
CA ALA A 75 0.67 -8.74 19.08
C ALA A 75 0.16 -7.30 19.07
N ALA A 76 0.04 -6.69 17.89
CA ALA A 76 -0.59 -5.37 17.76
C ALA A 76 -2.05 -5.36 18.28
N ALA A 77 -2.81 -6.43 18.02
CA ALA A 77 -4.17 -6.57 18.57
C ALA A 77 -4.16 -6.65 20.11
N TYR A 78 -3.23 -7.39 20.72
CA TYR A 78 -3.07 -7.44 22.18
C TYR A 78 -2.66 -6.09 22.76
N ALA A 79 -1.76 -5.36 22.10
CA ALA A 79 -1.36 -4.02 22.52
C ALA A 79 -2.56 -3.06 22.54
N LEU A 80 -3.38 -3.05 21.48
CA LEU A 80 -4.61 -2.25 21.41
C LEU A 80 -5.66 -2.70 22.44
N ALA A 81 -5.70 -3.98 22.78
CA ALA A 81 -6.57 -4.53 23.83
C ALA A 81 -6.09 -4.21 25.26
N GLY A 82 -5.04 -3.39 25.44
CA GLY A 82 -4.49 -3.05 26.75
C GLY A 82 -3.74 -4.20 27.41
N LYS A 83 -3.16 -5.13 26.63
CA LYS A 83 -2.37 -6.28 27.09
C LYS A 83 -0.94 -6.24 26.53
N PRO A 84 -0.15 -5.18 26.80
CA PRO A 84 1.19 -5.04 26.25
C PRO A 84 2.15 -6.16 26.68
N ASP A 85 2.01 -6.72 27.89
CA ASP A 85 2.88 -7.83 28.34
C ASP A 85 2.66 -9.10 27.52
N VAL A 86 1.40 -9.42 27.20
CA VAL A 86 1.06 -10.56 26.34
C VAL A 86 1.56 -10.31 24.91
N ALA A 87 1.42 -9.09 24.42
CA ALA A 87 1.92 -8.71 23.10
C ALA A 87 3.45 -8.83 23.02
N ASN A 88 4.19 -8.31 24.02
CA ASN A 88 5.64 -8.41 24.11
C ASN A 88 6.10 -9.87 24.21
N SER A 89 5.42 -10.70 25.02
CA SER A 89 5.72 -12.13 25.10
C SER A 89 5.54 -12.84 23.76
N LEU A 90 4.52 -12.46 22.98
CA LEU A 90 4.23 -13.09 21.69
C LEU A 90 5.32 -12.80 20.64
N VAL A 91 5.93 -11.62 20.67
CA VAL A 91 7.00 -11.22 19.72
C VAL A 91 8.40 -11.28 20.31
N PHE A 92 8.54 -11.82 21.52
CA PHE A 92 9.84 -12.00 22.14
C PHE A 92 10.70 -12.93 21.27
N ASN A 93 11.89 -12.44 20.87
CA ASN A 93 12.79 -13.11 19.92
C ASN A 93 12.19 -13.43 18.54
N ALA A 94 11.03 -12.87 18.19
CA ALA A 94 10.51 -12.97 16.83
C ALA A 94 11.37 -12.11 15.89
N SER A 95 11.71 -12.65 14.72
CA SER A 95 12.36 -11.86 13.67
C SER A 95 11.44 -10.73 13.19
N ASP A 96 11.98 -9.53 13.00
CA ASP A 96 11.32 -8.42 12.32
C ASP A 96 11.76 -8.28 10.85
N ALA A 97 12.59 -9.22 10.37
CA ALA A 97 12.90 -9.35 8.95
C ALA A 97 11.72 -10.00 8.22
N VAL A 98 11.31 -9.37 7.12
CA VAL A 98 10.30 -9.91 6.21
C VAL A 98 11.00 -10.36 4.95
N GLU A 99 10.91 -11.66 4.66
CA GLU A 99 11.43 -12.25 3.43
C GLU A 99 10.66 -11.75 2.20
N ASP A 100 11.32 -11.76 1.05
CA ASP A 100 10.68 -11.40 -0.19
C ASP A 100 9.67 -12.47 -0.61
N TYR A 101 8.48 -12.02 -1.01
CA TYR A 101 7.43 -12.88 -1.52
C TYR A 101 6.60 -12.15 -2.58
N ARG A 102 5.86 -12.92 -3.40
CA ARG A 102 5.05 -12.37 -4.49
C ARG A 102 3.80 -11.66 -3.93
N SER A 103 3.53 -10.46 -4.42
CA SER A 103 2.33 -9.69 -4.04
C SER A 103 1.00 -10.23 -4.58
N ASN A 104 1.04 -11.30 -5.40
CA ASN A 104 -0.13 -12.02 -5.90
C ASN A 104 -0.62 -12.99 -4.83
N ASN A 105 -1.43 -12.50 -3.89
CA ASN A 105 -1.83 -13.25 -2.70
C ASN A 105 -3.17 -12.78 -2.11
N ASP A 106 -3.80 -13.65 -1.33
CA ASP A 106 -5.13 -13.43 -0.71
C ASP A 106 -5.19 -12.28 0.31
N THR A 107 -4.07 -11.64 0.62
CA THR A 107 -3.99 -10.55 1.61
C THR A 107 -3.58 -9.21 1.00
N TYR A 108 -3.39 -9.16 -0.33
CA TYR A 108 -2.87 -7.99 -1.04
C TYR A 108 -1.55 -7.48 -0.43
N GLY A 109 -0.78 -8.41 0.14
CA GLY A 109 0.43 -8.14 0.91
C GLY A 109 1.66 -7.91 0.07
N SER A 110 2.62 -7.21 0.64
CA SER A 110 3.98 -7.09 0.12
C SER A 110 4.96 -7.12 1.31
N PRO A 111 6.23 -7.49 1.11
CA PRO A 111 7.24 -7.44 2.17
C PRO A 111 7.34 -6.06 2.83
N ALA A 112 7.19 -5.00 2.03
CA ALA A 112 7.18 -3.62 2.51
C ALA A 112 5.94 -3.31 3.37
N ARG A 113 4.75 -3.80 2.98
CA ARG A 113 3.52 -3.65 3.74
C ARG A 113 3.63 -4.32 5.11
N ASP A 114 4.17 -5.53 5.16
CA ASP A 114 4.31 -6.26 6.42
C ASP A 114 5.36 -5.64 7.34
N LYS A 115 6.47 -5.15 6.77
CA LYS A 115 7.46 -4.37 7.53
C LYS A 115 6.84 -3.13 8.17
N ALA A 116 5.96 -2.43 7.45
CA ALA A 116 5.21 -1.31 8.01
C ALA A 116 4.27 -1.74 9.15
N MET A 117 3.60 -2.89 9.04
CA MET A 117 2.78 -3.45 10.13
C MET A 117 3.60 -3.83 11.37
N ILE A 118 4.78 -4.41 11.19
CA ILE A 118 5.72 -4.72 12.27
C ILE A 118 6.17 -3.43 12.96
N MET A 119 6.53 -2.41 12.17
CA MET A 119 6.87 -1.08 12.67
C MET A 119 5.72 -0.46 13.49
N GLN A 120 4.46 -0.54 13.02
CA GLN A 120 3.29 -0.12 13.80
C GLN A 120 3.18 -0.87 15.12
N THR A 121 3.48 -2.16 15.12
CA THR A 121 3.43 -3.00 16.33
C THR A 121 4.47 -2.54 17.35
N TYR A 122 5.71 -2.28 16.93
CA TYR A 122 6.73 -1.72 17.81
C TYR A 122 6.31 -0.36 18.40
N LEU A 123 5.68 0.51 17.59
CA LEU A 123 5.18 1.81 18.06
C LEU A 123 4.06 1.65 19.10
N LEU A 124 3.15 0.68 18.92
CA LEU A 124 2.11 0.35 19.90
C LEU A 124 2.69 -0.20 21.21
N LEU A 125 3.82 -0.91 21.15
CA LEU A 125 4.54 -1.45 22.31
C LEU A 125 5.49 -0.44 22.95
N GLY A 126 5.59 0.78 22.42
CA GLY A 126 6.50 1.81 22.92
C GLY A 126 7.98 1.59 22.56
N ASN A 127 8.30 0.63 21.69
CA ASN A 127 9.67 0.35 21.25
C ASN A 127 10.07 1.24 20.06
N ILE A 128 10.31 2.52 20.35
CA ILE A 128 10.60 3.54 19.33
C ILE A 128 11.92 3.24 18.61
N GLU A 129 12.92 2.72 19.31
CA GLU A 129 14.23 2.39 18.72
C GLU A 129 14.10 1.33 17.62
N LYS A 130 13.37 0.24 17.86
CA LYS A 130 13.10 -0.77 16.84
C LYS A 130 12.29 -0.23 15.67
N ALA A 131 11.28 0.60 15.93
CA ALA A 131 10.53 1.26 14.86
C ALA A 131 11.43 2.14 13.99
N LEU A 132 12.37 2.88 14.59
CA LEU A 132 13.37 3.68 13.88
C LEU A 132 14.30 2.84 13.00
N GLN A 133 14.69 1.63 13.44
CA GLN A 133 15.50 0.71 12.64
C GLN A 133 14.77 0.26 11.37
N LEU A 134 13.44 0.11 11.41
CA LEU A 134 12.63 -0.29 10.25
C LEU A 134 12.27 0.87 9.31
N ALA A 135 12.23 2.11 9.81
CA ALA A 135 11.80 3.29 9.07
C ALA A 135 12.54 3.52 7.73
N PRO A 136 13.87 3.33 7.60
CA PRO A 136 14.55 3.44 6.31
C PRO A 136 14.03 2.45 5.27
N GLY A 137 13.70 1.23 5.69
CA GLY A 137 13.15 0.19 4.80
C GLY A 137 11.75 0.54 4.31
N VAL A 138 10.90 1.07 5.20
CA VAL A 138 9.55 1.54 4.85
C VAL A 138 9.62 2.76 3.93
N SER A 139 10.48 3.74 4.24
CA SER A 139 10.69 4.95 3.43
C SER A 139 11.19 4.64 2.03
N ARG A 140 12.11 3.67 1.89
CA ARG A 140 12.59 3.20 0.57
C ARG A 140 11.46 2.60 -0.26
N ALA A 141 10.60 1.79 0.35
CA ALA A 141 9.45 1.22 -0.35
C ALA A 141 8.48 2.31 -0.81
N LEU A 142 8.18 3.30 0.05
CA LEU A 142 7.34 4.47 -0.27
C LEU A 142 7.91 5.37 -1.38
N SER A 143 9.18 5.20 -1.73
CA SER A 143 9.87 5.96 -2.77
C SER A 143 10.13 5.15 -4.04
N SER A 144 9.57 3.94 -4.15
CA SER A 144 9.71 3.08 -5.33
C SER A 144 8.86 3.56 -6.51
N ASP A 145 9.30 3.25 -7.73
CA ASP A 145 8.58 3.56 -8.98
C ASP A 145 7.19 2.92 -9.05
N TYR A 146 7.03 1.75 -8.44
CA TYR A 146 5.74 1.07 -8.32
C TYR A 146 5.46 0.72 -6.86
N ILE A 147 4.28 1.11 -6.39
CA ILE A 147 3.83 0.80 -5.04
C ILE A 147 2.33 0.52 -5.03
N SER A 148 1.92 -0.53 -4.31
CA SER A 148 0.50 -0.84 -4.15
C SER A 148 -0.17 0.12 -3.16
N THR A 149 -1.48 0.32 -3.31
CA THR A 149 -2.30 1.12 -2.37
C THR A 149 -2.18 0.64 -0.93
N GLN A 150 -2.08 -0.68 -0.71
CA GLN A 150 -1.84 -1.30 0.59
C GLN A 150 -0.49 -0.85 1.18
N THR A 151 0.58 -0.94 0.40
CA THR A 151 1.92 -0.55 0.87
C THR A 151 1.98 0.95 1.20
N VAL A 152 1.35 1.79 0.37
CA VAL A 152 1.21 3.24 0.63
C VAL A 152 0.48 3.47 1.96
N ALA A 153 -0.70 2.88 2.14
CA ALA A 153 -1.53 3.12 3.32
C ALA A 153 -0.83 2.72 4.62
N PHE A 154 -0.28 1.50 4.71
CA PHE A 154 0.42 1.06 5.91
C PHE A 154 1.74 1.79 6.14
N GLY A 155 2.51 2.02 5.07
CA GLY A 155 3.78 2.73 5.15
C GLY A 155 3.60 4.16 5.66
N LEU A 156 2.68 4.92 5.07
CA LEU A 156 2.39 6.29 5.50
C LEU A 156 1.87 6.33 6.94
N MET A 157 0.96 5.41 7.30
CA MET A 157 0.43 5.33 8.67
C MET A 157 1.52 5.02 9.70
N ALA A 158 2.42 4.06 9.41
CA ALA A 158 3.54 3.72 10.30
C ALA A 158 4.50 4.90 10.48
N MET A 159 4.84 5.60 9.39
CA MET A 159 5.72 6.76 9.43
C MET A 159 5.08 7.94 10.17
N ALA A 160 3.77 8.17 10.00
CA ALA A 160 3.03 9.19 10.73
C ALA A 160 3.02 8.91 12.24
N GLN A 161 2.73 7.66 12.65
CA GLN A 161 2.77 7.26 14.05
C GLN A 161 4.18 7.38 14.65
N LEU A 162 5.24 7.06 13.89
CA LEU A 162 6.61 7.28 14.34
C LEU A 162 6.88 8.78 14.54
N ALA A 163 6.47 9.62 13.59
CA ALA A 163 6.63 11.06 13.67
C ALA A 163 5.95 11.66 14.91
N GLU A 164 4.74 11.21 15.24
CA GLU A 164 4.02 11.60 16.47
C GLU A 164 4.81 11.21 17.73
N LYS A 165 5.44 10.02 17.76
CA LYS A 165 6.22 9.53 18.92
C LYS A 165 7.57 10.21 19.08
N MET A 166 8.16 10.74 18.01
CA MET A 166 9.44 11.44 18.03
C MET A 166 9.33 12.92 18.44
N GLY A 167 8.10 13.44 18.60
CA GLY A 167 7.74 14.86 18.63
C GLY A 167 8.30 15.70 19.78
N SER A 168 9.58 16.06 19.74
CA SER A 168 10.13 17.14 20.58
C SER A 168 11.14 18.06 19.90
N GLY A 169 11.55 17.79 18.65
CA GLY A 169 12.45 18.65 17.88
C GLY A 169 11.72 19.45 16.80
N ASN A 170 12.00 20.75 16.70
CA ASN A 170 11.52 21.56 15.58
C ASN A 170 12.31 21.24 14.30
N ILE A 171 11.62 21.21 13.17
CA ILE A 171 12.27 21.47 11.89
C ILE A 171 12.69 22.94 11.92
N ASP A 172 14.00 23.18 11.88
CA ASP A 172 14.58 24.52 11.87
C ASP A 172 15.58 24.60 10.72
N VAL A 173 15.16 25.20 9.61
CA VAL A 173 15.95 25.25 8.38
C VAL A 173 15.92 26.63 7.73
N ASP A 174 17.10 27.07 7.31
CA ASP A 174 17.28 28.13 6.32
C ASP A 174 17.35 27.49 4.93
N TRP A 175 16.73 28.10 3.92
CA TRP A 175 16.81 27.59 2.55
C TRP A 175 16.81 28.67 1.49
N THR A 176 17.37 28.32 0.33
CA THR A 176 17.39 29.17 -0.86
C THR A 176 16.75 28.45 -2.04
N LEU A 177 16.12 29.24 -2.91
CA LEU A 177 15.61 28.79 -4.20
C LEU A 177 16.30 29.59 -5.28
N ASN A 178 17.05 28.92 -6.16
CA ASN A 178 17.83 29.54 -7.23
C ASN A 178 18.73 30.69 -6.72
N GLY A 179 19.37 30.49 -5.56
CA GLY A 179 20.23 31.48 -4.90
C GLY A 179 19.50 32.60 -4.15
N LYS A 180 18.16 32.70 -4.26
CA LYS A 180 17.37 33.67 -3.50
C LYS A 180 17.00 33.08 -2.14
N LYS A 181 17.25 33.84 -1.06
CA LYS A 181 16.83 33.45 0.30
C LYS A 181 15.31 33.39 0.40
N MET A 182 14.81 32.29 0.95
CA MET A 182 13.38 32.07 1.19
C MET A 182 13.04 32.30 2.66
N ALA A 183 11.75 32.29 3.00
CA ALA A 183 11.31 32.35 4.39
C ALA A 183 11.86 31.13 5.15
N ALA A 184 12.53 31.40 6.29
CA ALA A 184 13.03 30.34 7.16
C ALA A 184 11.87 29.50 7.69
N VAL A 185 12.11 28.20 7.84
CA VAL A 185 11.12 27.26 8.36
C VAL A 185 11.51 26.89 9.77
N ASN A 186 10.73 27.32 10.75
CA ASN A 186 10.84 26.87 12.13
C ASN A 186 9.46 26.36 12.57
N THR A 187 9.32 25.04 12.67
CA THR A 187 8.03 24.43 13.00
C THR A 187 8.19 23.21 13.90
N PRO A 188 7.30 23.04 14.91
CA PRO A 188 7.25 21.82 15.70
C PRO A 188 6.61 20.64 14.95
N HIS A 189 6.09 20.87 13.73
CA HIS A 189 5.53 19.80 12.91
C HIS A 189 6.64 18.90 12.35
N ALA A 190 6.33 17.61 12.23
CA ALA A 190 7.26 16.62 11.67
C ALA A 190 7.44 16.72 10.14
N PHE A 191 6.64 17.54 9.47
CA PHE A 191 6.71 17.76 8.03
C PHE A 191 6.33 19.21 7.68
N HIS A 192 6.97 19.75 6.65
CA HIS A 192 6.67 21.05 6.07
C HIS A 192 6.77 20.96 4.55
N GLN A 193 5.78 21.53 3.84
CA GLN A 193 5.72 21.53 2.38
C GLN A 193 5.64 22.96 1.86
N VAL A 194 6.37 23.21 0.78
CA VAL A 194 6.29 24.45 0.00
C VAL A 194 6.09 24.07 -1.46
N ASP A 195 5.02 24.58 -2.07
CA ASP A 195 4.79 24.40 -3.50
C ASP A 195 5.69 25.36 -4.29
N LEU A 196 6.49 24.80 -5.20
CA LEU A 196 7.39 25.56 -6.05
C LEU A 196 6.77 25.76 -7.42
N LYS A 197 6.88 26.98 -7.97
CA LYS A 197 6.51 27.23 -9.38
C LYS A 197 7.44 26.43 -10.29
N THR A 198 6.88 25.75 -11.28
CA THR A 198 7.67 24.98 -12.26
C THR A 198 8.61 25.87 -13.05
N ALA A 199 9.87 25.46 -13.18
CA ALA A 199 10.88 26.11 -14.00
C ALA A 199 11.85 25.05 -14.55
N PRO A 200 12.48 25.28 -15.73
CA PRO A 200 13.34 24.27 -16.38
C PRO A 200 14.53 23.83 -15.52
N ASN A 201 15.11 24.77 -14.76
CA ASN A 201 16.20 24.51 -13.83
C ASN A 201 15.80 25.05 -12.46
N GLN A 202 15.83 24.21 -11.44
CA GLN A 202 15.63 24.63 -10.06
C GLN A 202 16.74 24.07 -9.17
N SER A 203 17.28 24.94 -8.33
CA SER A 203 18.27 24.60 -7.31
C SER A 203 17.73 24.98 -5.95
N VAL A 204 17.71 24.00 -5.04
CA VAL A 204 17.28 24.16 -3.66
C VAL A 204 18.47 23.86 -2.77
N GLN A 205 18.82 24.80 -1.88
CA GLN A 205 19.86 24.61 -0.87
C GLN A 205 19.22 24.73 0.51
N ILE A 206 19.53 23.80 1.41
CA ILE A 206 18.94 23.74 2.74
C ILE A 206 20.08 23.69 3.76
N SER A 207 20.00 24.53 4.79
CA SER A 207 20.88 24.52 5.95
C SER A 207 20.06 24.15 7.18
N ASN A 208 20.36 22.98 7.76
CA ASN A 208 19.72 22.53 8.99
C ASN A 208 20.31 23.26 10.20
N LYS A 209 19.48 24.05 10.88
CA LYS A 209 19.81 24.80 12.10
C LYS A 209 19.34 24.05 13.36
N GLY A 210 18.47 23.06 13.18
CA GLY A 210 17.96 22.22 14.25
C GLY A 210 18.94 21.14 14.71
N LYS A 211 18.64 20.54 15.87
CA LYS A 211 19.41 19.41 16.43
C LYS A 211 19.05 18.06 15.80
N GLY A 212 17.84 17.94 15.26
CA GLY A 212 17.36 16.72 14.60
C GLY A 212 17.85 16.61 13.16
N LYS A 213 17.90 15.38 12.62
CA LYS A 213 18.15 15.18 11.18
C LYS A 213 16.94 15.67 10.38
N VAL A 214 17.17 16.50 9.38
CA VAL A 214 16.15 16.92 8.41
C VAL A 214 16.35 16.13 7.11
N TYR A 215 15.25 15.55 6.62
CA TYR A 215 15.19 14.91 5.31
C TYR A 215 14.43 15.82 4.35
N ALA A 216 15.02 16.11 3.20
CA ALA A 216 14.42 16.95 2.17
C ALA A 216 14.08 16.12 0.93
N ARG A 217 12.91 16.37 0.34
CA ARG A 217 12.48 15.76 -0.93
C ARG A 217 12.00 16.86 -1.86
N LEU A 218 12.54 16.88 -3.07
CA LEU A 218 12.03 17.67 -4.18
C LEU A 218 11.25 16.73 -5.10
N THR A 219 9.97 17.05 -5.35
CA THR A 219 9.10 16.23 -6.21
C THR A 219 8.57 17.10 -7.34
N ALA A 220 8.59 16.57 -8.56
CA ALA A 220 8.01 17.21 -9.74
C ALA A 220 7.10 16.21 -10.45
N PHE A 221 5.93 16.69 -10.86
CA PHE A 221 5.02 15.94 -11.74
C PHE A 221 5.14 16.52 -13.15
N MET A 222 5.41 15.67 -14.12
CA MET A 222 5.58 16.07 -15.52
C MET A 222 4.77 15.13 -16.41
N GLN A 223 4.10 15.71 -17.40
CA GLN A 223 3.48 14.95 -18.50
C GLN A 223 4.31 15.21 -19.77
N PRO A 224 4.95 14.18 -20.35
CA PRO A 224 5.63 14.33 -21.63
C PRO A 224 4.67 14.81 -22.73
N LEU A 225 5.10 15.76 -23.55
CA LEU A 225 4.34 16.20 -24.74
C LEU A 225 4.29 15.12 -25.83
N VAL A 226 5.32 14.29 -25.88
CA VAL A 226 5.42 13.13 -26.76
C VAL A 226 5.76 11.94 -25.88
N ASP A 227 4.96 10.88 -25.98
CA ASP A 227 5.30 9.63 -25.33
C ASP A 227 6.41 8.94 -26.13
N THR A 228 7.60 8.88 -25.54
CA THR A 228 8.76 8.17 -26.07
C THR A 228 9.06 6.90 -25.28
N LEU A 229 8.20 6.54 -24.33
CA LEU A 229 8.36 5.34 -23.54
C LEU A 229 8.29 4.14 -24.49
N ARG A 230 9.31 3.27 -24.37
CA ARG A 230 9.27 1.99 -25.07
C ARG A 230 8.21 1.13 -24.41
N ALA A 231 7.47 0.39 -25.23
CA ALA A 231 6.64 -0.69 -24.73
C ALA A 231 7.52 -1.62 -23.87
N ALA A 232 7.18 -1.75 -22.60
CA ALA A 232 7.82 -2.68 -21.69
C ALA A 232 6.89 -3.88 -21.49
N GLU A 233 7.39 -5.07 -21.79
CA GLU A 233 6.68 -6.32 -21.52
C GLU A 233 7.23 -6.92 -20.23
N GLY A 234 6.35 -7.17 -19.26
CA GLY A 234 6.64 -8.02 -18.12
C GLY A 234 6.22 -9.46 -18.39
N SER A 235 5.68 -10.13 -17.38
CA SER A 235 5.09 -11.47 -17.54
C SER A 235 3.78 -11.47 -18.36
N LEU A 236 3.17 -10.30 -18.57
CA LEU A 236 1.98 -10.11 -19.41
C LEU A 236 2.36 -9.38 -20.70
N ARG A 237 1.84 -9.86 -21.82
CA ARG A 237 1.93 -9.22 -23.13
C ARG A 237 0.58 -8.64 -23.52
N LEU A 238 0.56 -7.40 -23.99
CA LEU A 238 -0.63 -6.73 -24.49
C LEU A 238 -0.50 -6.50 -26.00
N SER A 239 -1.60 -6.68 -26.71
CA SER A 239 -1.71 -6.28 -28.12
C SER A 239 -3.09 -5.70 -28.39
N VAL A 240 -3.14 -4.71 -29.27
CA VAL A 240 -4.39 -4.04 -29.66
C VAL A 240 -4.51 -4.11 -31.17
N ASN A 241 -5.62 -4.68 -31.64
CA ASN A 241 -5.99 -4.72 -33.05
C ASN A 241 -7.30 -3.97 -33.24
N TYR A 242 -7.45 -3.31 -34.39
CA TYR A 242 -8.68 -2.61 -34.75
C TYR A 242 -9.31 -3.29 -35.94
N LEU A 243 -10.61 -3.56 -35.85
CA LEU A 243 -11.37 -4.27 -36.86
C LEU A 243 -12.52 -3.40 -37.36
N ASP A 244 -12.78 -3.44 -38.66
CA ASP A 244 -13.98 -2.85 -39.24
C ASP A 244 -15.25 -3.67 -38.92
N ALA A 245 -16.42 -3.19 -39.35
CA ALA A 245 -17.69 -3.89 -39.17
C ALA A 245 -17.76 -5.29 -39.82
N ALA A 246 -16.87 -5.58 -40.78
CA ALA A 246 -16.74 -6.89 -41.41
C ALA A 246 -15.69 -7.79 -40.72
N GLY A 247 -15.11 -7.35 -39.60
CA GLY A 247 -14.09 -8.07 -38.84
C GLY A 247 -12.69 -8.03 -39.47
N LYS A 248 -12.44 -7.15 -40.44
CA LYS A 248 -11.13 -7.03 -41.12
C LYS A 248 -10.24 -6.00 -40.43
N PRO A 249 -8.90 -6.18 -40.45
CA PRO A 249 -7.98 -5.19 -39.91
C PRO A 249 -8.20 -3.79 -40.49
N LEU A 250 -8.26 -2.80 -39.62
CA LEU A 250 -8.51 -1.40 -39.94
C LEU A 250 -7.32 -0.53 -39.49
N ASP A 251 -6.80 0.31 -40.39
CA ASP A 251 -5.79 1.31 -40.01
C ASP A 251 -6.46 2.54 -39.39
N VAL A 252 -6.24 2.72 -38.10
CA VAL A 252 -6.85 3.80 -37.32
C VAL A 252 -6.15 5.16 -37.46
N LYS A 253 -5.03 5.24 -38.19
CA LYS A 253 -4.32 6.52 -38.44
C LYS A 253 -5.05 7.42 -39.43
N SER A 254 -6.01 6.89 -40.18
CA SER A 254 -6.72 7.61 -41.24
C SER A 254 -8.24 7.38 -41.22
N LEU A 255 -8.83 7.35 -40.01
CA LEU A 255 -10.27 7.18 -39.84
C LEU A 255 -11.07 8.38 -40.33
N LYS A 256 -12.12 8.12 -41.12
CA LYS A 256 -13.17 9.09 -41.38
C LYS A 256 -14.04 9.27 -40.14
N GLN A 257 -14.57 10.48 -39.94
CA GLN A 257 -15.52 10.74 -38.87
C GLN A 257 -16.77 9.88 -39.06
N GLY A 258 -17.30 9.32 -37.96
CA GLY A 258 -18.46 8.43 -37.97
C GLY A 258 -18.15 6.99 -38.38
N THR A 259 -16.89 6.63 -38.64
CA THR A 259 -16.52 5.23 -38.86
C THR A 259 -16.64 4.44 -37.55
N GLU A 260 -17.50 3.43 -37.57
CA GLU A 260 -17.57 2.43 -36.51
C GLU A 260 -16.49 1.36 -36.70
N PHE A 261 -15.89 0.94 -35.59
CA PHE A 261 -14.87 -0.10 -35.56
C PHE A 261 -14.77 -0.73 -34.16
N THR A 262 -14.19 -1.91 -34.07
CA THR A 262 -13.99 -2.63 -32.82
C THR A 262 -12.51 -2.61 -32.44
N ALA A 263 -12.20 -2.22 -31.20
CA ALA A 263 -10.88 -2.37 -30.61
C ALA A 263 -10.78 -3.71 -29.87
N VAL A 264 -9.95 -4.62 -30.37
CA VAL A 264 -9.68 -5.93 -29.76
C VAL A 264 -8.39 -5.86 -28.96
N VAL A 265 -8.51 -5.80 -27.64
CA VAL A 265 -7.37 -5.82 -26.72
C VAL A 265 -7.13 -7.24 -26.24
N THR A 266 -5.98 -7.81 -26.59
CA THR A 266 -5.58 -9.17 -26.17
C THR A 266 -4.51 -9.09 -25.09
N VAL A 267 -4.78 -9.68 -23.94
CA VAL A 267 -3.83 -9.84 -22.83
C VAL A 267 -3.40 -11.30 -22.76
N ARG A 268 -2.10 -11.56 -22.88
CA ARG A 268 -1.53 -12.89 -22.83
C ARG A 268 -0.65 -13.04 -21.60
N ASN A 269 -0.92 -14.08 -20.80
CA ASN A 269 -0.01 -14.54 -19.77
C ASN A 269 1.10 -15.37 -20.40
N SER A 270 2.35 -14.94 -20.21
CA SER A 270 3.54 -15.60 -20.76
C SER A 270 4.22 -16.55 -19.77
N VAL A 271 3.65 -16.72 -18.57
CA VAL A 271 4.16 -17.64 -17.53
C VAL A 271 3.09 -18.63 -17.09
N GLU A 272 3.50 -19.75 -16.49
CA GLU A 272 2.59 -20.80 -16.04
C GLU A 272 1.68 -20.35 -14.88
N GLN A 273 2.19 -19.47 -14.03
CA GLN A 273 1.44 -19.02 -12.86
C GLN A 273 0.31 -18.10 -13.28
N SER A 274 -0.89 -18.38 -12.78
CA SER A 274 -2.03 -17.49 -12.96
C SER A 274 -1.81 -16.15 -12.26
N PHE A 275 -2.34 -15.08 -12.85
CA PHE A 275 -2.43 -13.77 -12.23
C PHE A 275 -3.85 -13.55 -11.73
N THR A 276 -3.98 -12.98 -10.54
CA THR A 276 -5.25 -12.47 -10.01
C THR A 276 -5.16 -10.95 -9.88
N ASP A 277 -6.31 -10.29 -9.70
CA ASP A 277 -6.40 -8.84 -9.44
C ASP A 277 -5.81 -7.97 -10.57
N LEU A 278 -6.05 -8.35 -11.83
CA LEU A 278 -5.61 -7.60 -13.00
C LEU A 278 -6.54 -6.42 -13.30
N ALA A 279 -5.95 -5.27 -13.59
CA ALA A 279 -6.63 -4.12 -14.15
C ALA A 279 -6.08 -3.82 -15.54
N LEU A 280 -6.97 -3.73 -16.53
CA LEU A 280 -6.62 -3.30 -17.89
C LEU A 280 -6.96 -1.82 -18.03
N LEU A 281 -5.94 -1.01 -18.34
CA LEU A 281 -6.12 0.39 -18.72
C LEU A 281 -5.85 0.50 -20.23
N GLN A 282 -6.89 0.88 -20.98
CA GLN A 282 -6.78 1.25 -22.39
C GLN A 282 -7.15 2.72 -22.52
N VAL A 283 -6.20 3.54 -22.96
CA VAL A 283 -6.45 4.95 -23.27
C VAL A 283 -6.81 5.04 -24.75
N PHE A 284 -7.90 5.75 -25.06
CA PHE A 284 -8.34 6.01 -26.43
C PHE A 284 -8.08 7.47 -26.81
N PRO A 285 -7.79 7.76 -28.09
CA PRO A 285 -7.77 9.13 -28.61
C PRO A 285 -9.06 9.89 -28.29
N SER A 286 -8.96 11.18 -28.00
CA SER A 286 -10.10 12.01 -27.60
C SER A 286 -11.20 12.16 -28.65
N GLY A 287 -10.90 11.90 -29.93
CA GLY A 287 -11.89 11.91 -31.01
C GLY A 287 -12.69 10.62 -31.16
N TRP A 288 -12.47 9.62 -30.29
CA TRP A 288 -13.19 8.35 -30.31
C TRP A 288 -14.21 8.31 -29.20
N GLU A 289 -15.39 7.79 -29.53
CA GLU A 289 -16.47 7.59 -28.57
C GLU A 289 -16.68 6.10 -28.34
N ILE A 290 -16.78 5.71 -27.07
CA ILE A 290 -17.05 4.31 -26.69
C ILE A 290 -18.56 4.11 -26.77
N PHE A 291 -18.98 3.22 -27.68
CA PHE A 291 -20.36 2.78 -27.71
C PHE A 291 -20.67 1.94 -26.48
N ASN A 292 -21.64 2.38 -25.67
CA ASN A 292 -22.03 1.69 -24.43
C ASN A 292 -23.30 0.87 -24.66
N GLU A 293 -23.13 -0.39 -25.03
CA GLU A 293 -24.21 -1.34 -25.31
C GLU A 293 -25.17 -1.53 -24.12
N ARG A 294 -24.73 -1.28 -22.89
CA ARG A 294 -25.58 -1.38 -21.69
C ARG A 294 -26.70 -0.34 -21.65
N LEU A 295 -26.56 0.77 -22.38
CA LEU A 295 -27.60 1.80 -22.49
C LEU A 295 -28.63 1.48 -23.57
N THR A 296 -28.30 0.59 -24.51
CA THR A 296 -29.15 0.25 -25.66
C THR A 296 -29.85 -1.10 -25.52
N GLY A 297 -29.52 -1.90 -24.49
CA GLY A 297 -30.28 -3.10 -24.11
C GLY A 297 -30.13 -4.28 -25.08
N THR A 298 -29.08 -4.26 -25.91
CA THR A 298 -28.63 -5.37 -26.75
C THR A 298 -27.48 -6.10 -26.09
#